data_AF-A0A3M1IUF0-F1
#
_entry.id   AF-A0A3M1IUF0-F1
#
_cell.length_a   1.000
_cell.length_b   1.000
_cell.length_c   1.000
_cell.angle_alpha   90.00
_cell.angle_beta   90.00
_cell.angle_gamma   90.00
#
_symmetry.space_group_name_H-M   'P 1'
#
loop_
_entity.id
_entity.type
_entity.pdbx_description
1 polymer ?
#
loop_
_entity_poly.entity_id
_entity_poly.type
_entity_poly.pdbx_seq_one_letter_code
_entity_poly.pdbx_strand_id
1 'polypeptide(L)'
;MRYEDVLDLKAYLDTLPAVRSSVPDHELPLPFRFRRALGLWKLLYLDGRQFTPREGVSDLVNRGAYLVEGPGHCGECHTPRTLLGGMDLSRRFGGAPAPDGKGYIPNITPHKTGIGDWSEKDIAYALETGLTPSFDTFGSTMALVQSNMARLTPRDRAAIAAYLKTVPPVASKARKRDGG
;
A
#
# COMPACT_ATOMS: atom_id res chain seq x y z
N MET A 1 -7.41 -8.56 -3.85
CA MET A 1 -7.35 -9.81 -3.06
C MET A 1 -8.25 -10.85 -3.72
N ARG A 2 -7.95 -12.15 -3.61
CA ARG A 2 -8.82 -13.22 -4.13
C ARG A 2 -9.91 -13.53 -3.11
N TYR A 3 -10.95 -14.25 -3.53
CA TYR A 3 -12.07 -14.57 -2.64
C TYR A 3 -11.66 -15.57 -1.56
N GLU A 4 -10.82 -16.54 -1.92
CA GLU A 4 -10.32 -17.59 -1.03
C GLU A 4 -9.53 -16.99 0.15
N ASP A 5 -8.71 -15.97 -0.12
CA ASP A 5 -7.94 -15.27 0.92
C ASP A 5 -8.85 -14.65 1.99
N VAL A 6 -10.04 -14.18 1.61
CA VAL A 6 -11.00 -13.58 2.55
C VAL A 6 -11.63 -14.66 3.43
N LEU A 7 -11.90 -15.85 2.87
CA LEU A 7 -12.38 -17.01 3.63
C LEU A 7 -11.31 -17.52 4.59
N ASP A 8 -10.07 -17.65 4.14
CA ASP A 8 -8.95 -18.09 4.97
C ASP A 8 -8.67 -17.09 6.10
N LEU A 9 -8.70 -15.78 5.81
CA LEU A 9 -8.58 -14.75 6.82
C LEU A 9 -9.72 -14.84 7.84
N LYS A 10 -10.96 -15.03 7.39
CA LYS A 10 -12.11 -15.20 8.29
C LYS A 10 -11.93 -16.42 9.18
N ALA A 11 -11.54 -17.55 8.61
CA ALA A 11 -11.29 -18.79 9.35
C ALA A 11 -10.19 -18.60 10.40
N TYR A 12 -9.10 -17.92 10.04
CA TYR A 12 -8.03 -17.58 10.98
C TYR A 12 -8.52 -16.65 12.10
N LEU A 13 -9.24 -15.57 11.77
CA LEU A 13 -9.76 -14.63 12.76
C LEU A 13 -10.74 -15.29 13.75
N ASP A 14 -11.51 -16.29 13.30
CA ASP A 14 -12.39 -17.08 14.16
C ASP A 14 -11.63 -17.94 15.19
N THR A 15 -10.34 -18.21 14.96
CA THR A 15 -9.51 -18.92 15.95
C THR A 15 -8.98 -18.02 17.08
N LEU A 16 -9.07 -16.69 16.91
CA LEU A 16 -8.53 -15.74 17.88
C LEU A 16 -9.49 -15.56 19.07
N PRO A 17 -8.97 -15.34 20.29
CA PRO A 17 -9.82 -15.10 21.45
C PRO A 17 -10.61 -13.80 21.29
N ALA A 18 -11.90 -13.84 21.60
CA ALA A 18 -12.76 -12.67 21.54
C ALA A 18 -12.31 -11.62 22.59
N VAL A 19 -12.07 -10.40 22.15
CA VAL A 19 -11.82 -9.25 23.02
C VAL A 19 -13.12 -8.46 23.18
N ARG A 20 -13.55 -8.22 24.42
CA ARG A 20 -14.68 -7.32 24.69
C ARG A 20 -14.20 -5.88 24.59
N SER A 21 -14.65 -5.16 23.57
CA SER A 21 -14.42 -3.73 23.39
C SER A 21 -15.75 -3.05 23.06
N SER A 22 -15.98 -1.86 23.61
CA SER A 22 -17.09 -1.01 23.20
C SER A 22 -16.64 -0.24 21.97
N VAL A 23 -17.20 -0.55 20.81
CA VAL A 23 -16.93 0.21 19.58
C VAL A 23 -17.56 1.61 19.76
N PRO A 24 -16.79 2.70 19.62
CA PRO A 24 -17.35 4.04 19.68
C PRO A 24 -18.41 4.24 18.59
N ASP A 25 -19.35 5.16 18.82
CA ASP A 25 -20.29 5.57 17.78
C ASP A 25 -19.55 6.15 16.57
N HIS A 26 -20.07 5.85 15.39
CA HIS A 26 -19.44 6.17 14.11
C HIS A 26 -19.81 7.60 13.68
N GLU A 27 -19.02 8.57 14.13
CA GLU A 27 -19.14 9.97 13.70
C GLU A 27 -18.54 10.18 12.30
N LEU A 28 -19.25 9.73 11.27
CA LEU A 28 -18.87 10.09 9.89
C LEU A 28 -19.20 11.57 9.64
N PRO A 29 -18.34 12.34 8.96
CA PRO A 29 -18.69 13.69 8.53
C PRO A 29 -19.82 13.66 7.49
N LEU A 30 -20.64 14.71 7.41
CA LEU A 30 -21.53 14.90 6.27
C LEU A 30 -20.69 15.04 4.99
N PRO A 31 -21.08 14.47 3.83
CA PRO A 31 -22.34 13.75 3.55
C PRO A 31 -22.29 12.23 3.79
N PHE A 32 -21.17 11.67 4.28
CA PHE A 32 -20.98 10.23 4.42
C PHE A 32 -21.87 9.57 5.49
N ARG A 33 -22.56 10.37 6.32
CA ARG A 33 -23.68 9.91 7.18
C ARG A 33 -24.87 9.39 6.37
N PHE A 34 -25.06 9.88 5.14
CA PHE A 34 -26.16 9.45 4.28
C PHE A 34 -25.73 8.26 3.43
N ARG A 35 -26.36 7.10 3.66
CA ARG A 35 -26.05 5.85 2.92
C ARG A 35 -26.11 6.02 1.40
N ARG A 36 -26.97 6.90 0.88
CA ARG A 36 -27.07 7.21 -0.55
C ARG A 36 -25.83 7.94 -1.09
N ALA A 37 -25.29 8.89 -0.33
CA ALA A 37 -24.05 9.57 -0.70
C ALA A 37 -22.88 8.59 -0.75
N LEU A 38 -22.82 7.65 0.20
CA LEU A 38 -21.86 6.55 0.17
C LEU A 38 -22.06 5.63 -1.06
N GLY A 39 -23.30 5.37 -1.46
CA GLY A 39 -23.62 4.62 -2.68
C GLY A 39 -23.08 5.30 -3.95
N LEU A 40 -23.26 6.63 -4.07
CA LEU A 40 -22.70 7.41 -5.17
C LEU A 40 -21.17 7.41 -5.15
N TRP A 41 -20.56 7.55 -3.98
CA TRP A 41 -19.11 7.48 -3.83
C TRP A 41 -18.56 6.11 -4.25
N LYS A 42 -19.23 5.01 -3.87
CA LYS A 42 -18.88 3.65 -4.33
C LYS A 42 -18.99 3.53 -5.85
N LEU A 43 -20.02 4.09 -6.47
CA LEU A 43 -20.15 4.07 -7.94
C LEU A 43 -18.97 4.75 -8.64
N LEU A 44 -18.37 5.77 -8.01
CA LEU A 44 -17.22 6.49 -8.57
C LEU A 44 -15.87 5.78 -8.35
N TYR A 45 -15.71 5.04 -7.25
CA TYR A 45 -14.39 4.57 -6.80
C TYR A 45 -14.27 3.07 -6.51
N LEU A 46 -15.37 2.32 -6.50
CA LEU A 46 -15.38 0.88 -6.27
C LEU A 46 -15.74 0.15 -7.55
N ASP A 47 -14.76 -0.54 -8.15
CA ASP A 47 -14.94 -1.30 -9.39
C ASP A 47 -15.31 -2.78 -9.16
N GLY A 48 -15.22 -3.27 -7.92
CA GLY A 48 -15.52 -4.65 -7.53
C GLY A 48 -14.58 -5.69 -8.15
N ARG A 49 -13.47 -5.27 -8.75
CA ARG A 49 -12.59 -6.17 -9.50
C ARG A 49 -11.68 -6.93 -8.54
N GLN A 50 -11.55 -8.23 -8.78
CA GLN A 50 -10.55 -9.06 -8.13
C GLN A 50 -9.22 -8.99 -8.87
N PHE A 51 -8.14 -9.27 -8.16
CA PHE A 51 -6.82 -9.34 -8.78
C PHE A 51 -6.77 -10.49 -9.78
N THR A 52 -6.41 -10.17 -11.02
CA THR A 52 -6.21 -11.15 -12.10
C THR A 52 -4.76 -11.04 -12.59
N PRO A 53 -4.00 -12.15 -12.63
CA PRO A 53 -2.67 -12.14 -13.22
C PRO A 53 -2.70 -11.64 -14.66
N ARG A 54 -1.71 -10.81 -15.03
CA ARG A 54 -1.57 -10.30 -16.39
C ARG A 54 -0.87 -11.32 -17.26
N GLU A 55 -1.42 -11.59 -18.44
CA GLU A 55 -0.78 -12.41 -19.46
C GLU A 55 0.49 -11.74 -19.99
N GLY A 56 1.49 -12.54 -20.36
CA GLY A 56 2.78 -12.05 -20.86
C GLY A 56 3.68 -11.40 -19.79
N VAL A 57 3.28 -11.42 -18.52
CA VAL A 57 4.06 -10.94 -17.37
C VAL A 57 4.53 -12.13 -16.56
N SER A 58 5.76 -12.07 -16.03
CA SER A 58 6.32 -13.18 -15.25
C SER A 58 5.50 -13.46 -13.98
N ASP A 59 5.48 -14.72 -13.54
CA ASP A 59 4.80 -15.15 -12.32
C ASP A 59 5.28 -14.37 -11.09
N LEU A 60 6.58 -14.03 -11.05
CA LEU A 60 7.17 -13.25 -9.97
C LEU A 60 6.55 -11.85 -9.90
N VAL A 61 6.43 -11.16 -11.05
CA VAL A 61 5.83 -9.82 -11.11
C VAL A 61 4.33 -9.89 -10.84
N ASN A 62 3.63 -10.92 -11.31
CA ASN A 62 2.21 -11.13 -11.00
C ASN A 62 1.98 -11.40 -9.51
N ARG A 63 2.86 -12.18 -8.85
CA ARG A 63 2.84 -12.38 -7.40
C ARG A 63 3.07 -11.06 -6.65
N GLY A 64 4.02 -10.26 -7.12
CA GLY A 64 4.29 -8.93 -6.55
C GLY A 64 3.10 -7.98 -6.68
N ALA A 65 2.50 -7.93 -7.87
CA ALA A 65 1.31 -7.13 -8.14
C ALA A 65 0.16 -7.54 -7.20
N TYR A 66 -0.07 -8.85 -7.03
CA TYR A 66 -1.05 -9.35 -6.08
C TYR A 66 -0.75 -8.87 -4.65
N LEU A 67 0.49 -9.00 -4.16
CA LEU A 67 0.86 -8.60 -2.80
C LEU A 67 0.74 -7.09 -2.57
N VAL A 68 1.21 -6.28 -3.52
CA VAL A 68 1.25 -4.81 -3.41
C VAL A 68 -0.15 -4.20 -3.56
N GLU A 69 -0.95 -4.70 -4.49
CA GLU A 69 -2.28 -4.14 -4.80
C GLU A 69 -3.41 -4.78 -3.99
N GLY A 70 -3.24 -6.05 -3.61
CA GLY A 70 -4.20 -6.80 -2.79
C GLY A 70 -3.84 -6.65 -1.32
N PRO A 71 -3.47 -7.72 -0.59
CA PRO A 71 -3.29 -7.71 0.86
C PRO A 71 -2.42 -6.57 1.41
N GLY A 72 -1.34 -6.18 0.73
CA GLY A 72 -0.45 -5.12 1.18
C GLY A 72 -1.01 -3.71 1.02
N HIS A 73 -2.01 -3.51 0.15
CA HIS A 73 -2.70 -2.24 -0.09
C HIS A 73 -1.75 -1.02 -0.16
N CYS A 74 -0.56 -1.17 -0.76
CA CYS A 74 0.48 -0.14 -0.69
C CYS A 74 0.01 1.19 -1.31
N GLY A 75 -0.93 1.10 -2.26
CA GLY A 75 -1.53 2.25 -2.93
C GLY A 75 -2.28 3.17 -1.98
N GLU A 76 -2.82 2.66 -0.87
CA GLU A 76 -3.66 3.45 0.04
C GLU A 76 -2.87 4.55 0.77
N CYS A 77 -1.59 4.30 1.06
CA CYS A 77 -0.70 5.28 1.67
C CYS A 77 0.14 6.01 0.60
N HIS A 78 0.60 5.30 -0.42
CA HIS A 78 1.54 5.85 -1.40
C HIS A 78 0.87 6.54 -2.61
N THR A 79 -0.46 6.64 -2.65
CA THR A 79 -1.18 7.35 -3.73
C THR A 79 -1.95 8.53 -3.15
N PRO A 80 -1.84 9.74 -3.74
CA PRO A 80 -2.59 10.89 -3.25
C PRO A 80 -4.09 10.70 -3.45
N ARG A 81 -4.88 11.42 -2.65
CA ARG A 81 -6.35 11.43 -2.77
C ARG A 81 -6.83 12.62 -3.60
N THR A 82 -7.89 12.39 -4.36
CA THR A 82 -8.68 13.42 -5.05
C THR A 82 -9.48 14.24 -4.02
N LEU A 83 -10.09 15.35 -4.45
CA LEU A 83 -10.94 16.19 -3.58
C LEU A 83 -12.12 15.42 -2.97
N LEU A 84 -12.58 14.35 -3.61
CA LEU A 84 -13.68 13.50 -3.13
C LEU A 84 -13.18 12.27 -2.34
N GLY A 85 -11.89 12.22 -2.00
CA GLY A 85 -11.31 11.17 -1.15
C GLY A 85 -10.95 9.86 -1.86
N GLY A 86 -11.23 9.71 -3.15
CA GLY A 86 -10.76 8.56 -3.94
C GLY A 86 -9.28 8.65 -4.31
N MET A 87 -8.61 7.53 -4.64
CA MET A 87 -7.22 7.53 -5.10
C MET A 87 -7.08 8.25 -6.46
N ASP A 88 -6.11 9.15 -6.56
CA ASP A 88 -5.69 9.73 -7.84
C ASP A 88 -4.74 8.76 -8.56
N LEU A 89 -5.33 7.88 -9.39
CA LEU A 89 -4.59 6.85 -10.12
C LEU A 89 -3.62 7.42 -11.16
N SER A 90 -3.75 8.68 -11.57
CA SER A 90 -2.77 9.34 -12.47
C SER A 90 -1.41 9.54 -11.78
N ARG A 91 -1.40 9.51 -10.44
CA ARG A 91 -0.22 9.66 -9.58
C ARG A 91 -0.02 8.46 -8.67
N ARG A 92 -0.50 7.29 -9.10
CA ARG A 92 -0.42 6.02 -8.36
C ARG A 92 1.00 5.78 -7.84
N PHE A 93 1.11 5.47 -6.54
CA PHE A 93 2.39 5.24 -5.84
C PHE A 93 3.36 6.43 -5.79
N GLY A 94 2.96 7.61 -6.28
CA GLY A 94 3.79 8.82 -6.35
C GLY A 94 4.03 9.54 -5.02
N GLY A 95 3.53 8.98 -3.91
CA GLY A 95 3.56 9.56 -2.58
C GLY A 95 2.36 10.48 -2.30
N ALA A 96 2.09 10.71 -1.02
CA ALA A 96 0.93 11.48 -0.56
C ALA A 96 1.25 12.21 0.76
N PRO A 97 0.58 13.33 1.06
CA PRO A 97 0.59 13.88 2.41
C PRO A 97 0.17 12.81 3.42
N ALA A 98 0.83 12.75 4.58
CA ALA A 98 0.46 11.81 5.62
C ALA A 98 -0.98 12.09 6.10
N PRO A 99 -1.82 11.05 6.32
CA PRO A 99 -3.22 11.25 6.71
C PRO A 99 -3.40 12.00 8.05
N ASP A 100 -2.41 11.92 8.93
CA ASP A 100 -2.36 12.64 10.22
C ASP A 100 -1.90 14.11 10.07
N GLY A 101 -1.64 14.56 8.84
CA GLY A 101 -1.16 15.90 8.51
C GLY A 101 0.32 16.13 8.83
N LYS A 102 1.03 15.14 9.40
CA LYS A 102 2.41 15.29 9.87
C LYS A 102 3.38 14.59 8.94
N GLY A 103 3.71 15.29 7.86
CA GLY A 103 4.75 14.85 6.92
C GLY A 103 4.20 14.26 5.64
N TYR A 104 4.98 13.38 5.02
CA TYR A 104 4.73 12.91 3.67
C TYR A 104 5.11 11.44 3.51
N ILE A 105 4.22 10.66 2.91
CA ILE A 105 4.44 9.27 2.52
C ILE A 105 5.22 9.27 1.20
N PRO A 106 6.39 8.62 1.14
CA PRO A 106 7.30 8.76 0.01
C PRO A 106 6.77 8.15 -1.28
N ASN A 107 7.36 8.58 -2.40
CA ASN A 107 7.15 7.98 -3.70
C ASN A 107 7.86 6.62 -3.79
N ILE A 108 7.14 5.57 -4.18
CA ILE A 108 7.70 4.20 -4.34
C ILE A 108 7.70 3.72 -5.81
N THR A 109 7.58 4.65 -6.75
CA THR A 109 7.77 4.36 -8.19
C THR A 109 9.26 4.38 -8.55
N PRO A 110 9.67 3.76 -9.68
CA PRO A 110 11.06 3.76 -10.16
C PRO A 110 11.47 5.11 -10.77
N HIS A 111 11.09 6.21 -10.13
CA HIS A 111 11.50 7.58 -10.48
C HIS A 111 12.61 8.06 -9.51
N LYS A 112 13.43 9.02 -9.94
CA LYS A 112 14.52 9.61 -9.12
C LYS A 112 14.05 10.23 -7.79
N THR A 113 12.80 10.68 -7.73
CA THR A 113 12.17 11.21 -6.49
C THR A 113 11.59 10.11 -5.60
N GLY A 114 11.69 8.84 -6.03
CA GLY A 114 11.24 7.66 -5.30
C GLY A 114 12.36 6.64 -5.19
N ILE A 115 12.08 5.39 -5.59
CA ILE A 115 13.01 4.25 -5.51
C ILE A 115 13.73 3.98 -6.85
N GLY A 116 13.88 4.99 -7.70
CA GLY A 116 14.55 4.88 -9.00
C GLY A 116 15.96 4.32 -8.89
N ASP A 117 16.73 4.81 -7.92
CA ASP A 117 18.13 4.43 -7.68
C ASP A 117 18.29 3.12 -6.88
N TRP A 118 17.19 2.54 -6.39
CA TRP A 118 17.24 1.29 -5.61
C TRP A 118 17.18 0.09 -6.55
N SER A 119 18.05 -0.88 -6.32
CA SER A 119 17.94 -2.21 -6.95
C SER A 119 16.77 -3.00 -6.35
N GLU A 120 16.35 -4.08 -7.02
CA GLU A 120 15.35 -4.99 -6.44
C GLU A 120 15.82 -5.60 -5.12
N LYS A 121 17.12 -5.87 -5.00
CA LYS A 121 17.73 -6.38 -3.76
C LYS A 121 17.64 -5.36 -2.64
N ASP A 122 17.87 -4.09 -2.94
CA ASP A 122 17.75 -3.01 -1.96
C ASP A 122 16.32 -2.89 -1.43
N ILE A 123 15.33 -2.99 -2.32
CA ILE A 123 13.91 -2.95 -1.94
C ILE A 123 13.57 -4.14 -1.04
N ALA A 124 13.94 -5.35 -1.46
CA ALA A 124 13.68 -6.56 -0.68
C ALA A 124 14.37 -6.52 0.70
N TYR A 125 15.62 -6.07 0.74
CA TYR A 125 16.40 -5.92 1.96
C TYR A 125 15.80 -4.86 2.90
N ALA A 126 15.34 -3.73 2.37
CA ALA A 126 14.67 -2.71 3.15
C ALA A 126 13.34 -3.21 3.72
N LEU A 127 12.57 -4.00 2.97
CA LEU A 127 11.34 -4.64 3.47
C LEU A 127 11.63 -5.72 4.53
N GLU A 128 12.81 -6.36 4.47
CA GLU A 128 13.25 -7.34 5.46
C GLU A 128 13.76 -6.71 6.75
N THR A 129 14.56 -5.66 6.64
CA THR A 129 15.35 -5.13 7.78
C THR A 129 14.89 -3.76 8.26
N GLY A 130 14.16 -3.02 7.42
CA GLY A 130 13.82 -1.63 7.65
C GLY A 130 14.94 -0.65 7.30
N LEU A 131 16.09 -1.15 6.83
CA LEU A 131 17.24 -0.32 6.45
C LEU A 131 17.21 0.04 4.96
N THR A 132 17.34 1.33 4.70
CA THR A 132 17.45 1.86 3.34
C THR A 132 18.90 1.81 2.83
N PRO A 133 19.14 1.87 1.51
CA PRO A 133 20.49 1.97 0.94
C PRO A 133 21.29 3.19 1.40
N SER A 134 20.61 4.23 1.87
CA SER A 134 21.20 5.43 2.45
C SER A 134 21.48 5.32 3.95
N PHE A 135 21.43 4.10 4.53
CA PHE A 135 21.62 3.82 5.95
C PHE A 135 20.60 4.48 6.90
N ASP A 136 19.48 4.95 6.35
CA ASP A 136 18.32 5.41 7.13
C ASP A 136 17.36 4.25 7.44
N THR A 137 16.44 4.43 8.37
CA THR A 137 15.44 3.44 8.80
C THR A 137 14.01 3.87 8.48
N PHE A 138 13.11 2.91 8.28
CA PHE A 138 11.69 3.21 8.19
C PHE A 138 11.12 3.69 9.52
N GLY A 139 10.72 4.96 9.59
CA GLY A 139 10.07 5.55 10.75
C GLY A 139 8.55 5.47 10.73
N SER A 140 7.93 5.92 11.84
CA SER A 140 6.48 6.09 11.98
C SER A 140 5.69 4.81 11.63
N THR A 141 4.55 4.95 10.96
CA THR A 141 3.67 3.85 10.54
C THR A 141 4.36 2.83 9.63
N MET A 142 5.40 3.23 8.89
CA MET A 142 6.14 2.30 8.02
C MET A 142 6.98 1.28 8.80
N ALA A 143 7.38 1.56 10.04
CA ALA A 143 8.06 0.57 10.89
C ALA A 143 7.15 -0.64 11.18
N LEU A 144 5.86 -0.39 11.46
CA LEU A 144 4.87 -1.45 11.70
C LEU A 144 4.57 -2.23 10.40
N VAL A 145 4.43 -1.54 9.28
CA VAL A 145 4.26 -2.18 7.97
C VAL A 145 5.45 -3.08 7.68
N GLN A 146 6.68 -2.57 7.84
CA GLN A 146 7.90 -3.33 7.62
C GLN A 146 7.99 -4.56 8.52
N SER A 147 7.64 -4.46 9.81
CA SER A 147 7.73 -5.63 10.70
C SER A 147 6.83 -6.79 10.25
N ASN A 148 5.72 -6.48 9.57
CA ASN A 148 4.89 -7.48 8.89
C ASN A 148 5.54 -7.97 7.59
N MET A 149 6.11 -7.07 6.79
CA MET A 149 6.82 -7.45 5.55
C MET A 149 8.04 -8.34 5.84
N ALA A 150 8.70 -8.16 6.97
CA ALA A 150 9.82 -8.99 7.42
C ALA A 150 9.43 -10.47 7.65
N ARG A 151 8.14 -10.75 7.86
CA ARG A 151 7.60 -12.11 8.01
C ARG A 151 7.30 -12.80 6.68
N LEU A 152 7.30 -12.05 5.57
CA LEU A 152 7.11 -12.63 4.25
C LEU A 152 8.32 -13.48 3.87
N THR A 153 8.08 -14.46 3.01
CA THR A 153 9.17 -15.25 2.43
C THR A 153 10.13 -14.35 1.64
N PRO A 154 11.42 -14.71 1.52
CA PRO A 154 12.35 -13.98 0.66
C PRO A 154 11.83 -13.84 -0.78
N ARG A 155 11.15 -14.87 -1.29
CA ARG A 155 10.53 -14.87 -2.62
C ARG A 155 9.40 -13.83 -2.73
N ASP A 156 8.56 -13.68 -1.71
CA ASP A 156 7.47 -12.69 -1.72
C ASP A 156 8.01 -11.26 -1.65
N ARG A 157 9.06 -11.01 -0.85
CA ARG A 157 9.75 -9.70 -0.83
C ARG A 157 10.40 -9.37 -2.17
N ALA A 158 11.04 -10.36 -2.80
CA ALA A 158 11.58 -10.22 -4.15
C ALA A 158 10.47 -9.97 -5.20
N ALA A 159 9.31 -10.61 -5.05
CA ALA A 159 8.16 -10.39 -5.92
C ALA A 159 7.64 -8.95 -5.81
N ILE A 160 7.47 -8.42 -4.58
CA ILE A 160 7.11 -7.03 -4.33
C ILE A 160 8.11 -6.09 -5.01
N ALA A 161 9.41 -6.32 -4.82
CA ALA A 161 10.47 -5.51 -5.42
C ALA A 161 10.40 -5.52 -6.95
N ALA A 162 10.32 -6.70 -7.57
CA ALA A 162 10.21 -6.86 -9.01
C ALA A 162 8.98 -6.11 -9.57
N TYR A 163 7.82 -6.25 -8.92
CA TYR A 163 6.61 -5.54 -9.35
C TYR A 163 6.77 -4.02 -9.25
N LEU A 164 7.31 -3.50 -8.15
CA LEU A 164 7.53 -2.06 -7.99
C LEU A 164 8.49 -1.48 -9.04
N LYS A 165 9.44 -2.25 -9.58
CA LYS A 165 10.26 -1.78 -10.72
C LYS A 165 9.49 -1.71 -12.04
N THR A 166 8.34 -2.37 -12.15
CA THR A 166 7.49 -2.32 -13.37
C THR A 166 6.45 -1.20 -13.38
N VAL A 167 6.20 -0.54 -12.24
CA VAL A 167 5.16 0.49 -12.19
C VAL A 167 5.61 1.75 -12.94
N PRO A 168 4.69 2.49 -13.59
CA PRO A 168 5.05 3.74 -14.26
C PRO A 168 5.72 4.74 -13.29
N PRO A 169 6.83 5.36 -13.69
CA PRO A 169 7.50 6.36 -12.86
C PRO A 169 6.63 7.62 -12.75
N VAL A 170 6.45 8.11 -11.52
CA VAL A 170 5.71 9.36 -11.25
C VAL A 170 6.67 10.38 -10.66
N ALA A 171 6.71 11.59 -11.21
CA ALA A 171 7.44 12.69 -10.61
C ALA A 171 6.69 13.21 -9.38
N SER A 172 7.34 13.22 -8.21
CA SER A 172 6.78 13.82 -7.00
C SER A 172 7.54 15.09 -6.61
N LYS A 173 6.80 16.11 -6.17
CA LYS A 173 7.37 17.37 -5.67
C LYS A 173 7.86 17.27 -4.23
N ALA A 174 7.44 16.24 -3.50
CA ALA A 174 7.91 16.03 -2.13
C ALA A 174 9.38 15.60 -2.16
N ARG A 175 10.22 16.38 -1.47
CA ARG A 175 11.65 16.13 -1.38
C ARG A 175 11.89 14.77 -0.70
N LYS A 176 12.87 14.00 -1.18
CA LYS A 176 13.50 12.93 -0.39
C LYS A 176 13.90 13.59 0.94
N ARG A 177 13.32 13.16 2.05
CA ARG A 177 13.71 13.71 3.34
C ARG A 177 15.09 13.12 3.62
N ASP A 178 16.12 13.89 3.28
CA ASP A 178 17.49 13.63 3.75
C ASP A 178 17.41 13.64 5.28
N GLY A 179 18.03 12.63 5.91
CA GLY A 179 17.82 12.24 7.31
C GLY A 179 17.82 13.37 8.34
N GLY A 180 17.11 13.11 9.43
CA GLY A 180 17.19 13.84 10.69
C GLY A 180 17.23 12.86 11.84
#